data_AF-A0A351KAS6-F1
#
_entry.id   AF-A0A351KAS6-F1
#
_cell.length_a   1.000
_cell.length_b   1.000
_cell.length_c   1.000
_cell.angle_alpha   90.00
_cell.angle_beta   90.00
_cell.angle_gamma   90.00
#
_symmetry.space_group_name_H-M   'P 1'
#
loop_
_entity.id
_entity.type
_entity.pdbx_description
1 polymer ?
#
loop_
_entity_poly.entity_id
_entity_poly.type
_entity_poly.pdbx_seq_one_letter_code
_entity_poly.pdbx_strand_id
1 'polypeptide(L)'
;AELAAAAVATPELRFCSDDGVMIWSEPRGLAAGNPWPQYSMHRGRLQMVLLEAVRRALGSDRVLTGHHLDGFEQNADRVVARFVDRRSGTAVGEYEGEVLVGADGLHSVLRRSFVHDEGPPRYSGLLLWRGA
;
A
#
# COMPACT_ATOMS: atom_id res chain seq x y z
N ALA A 1 11.30 -4.02 -16.25
CA ALA A 1 12.40 -3.04 -16.45
C ALA A 1 12.32 -1.89 -15.44
N GLU A 2 11.18 -1.21 -15.31
CA GLU A 2 11.03 -0.04 -14.41
C GLU A 2 11.29 -0.36 -12.93
N LEU A 3 10.69 -1.44 -12.39
CA LEU A 3 10.95 -1.89 -11.02
C LEU A 3 12.43 -2.20 -10.76
N ALA A 4 13.07 -2.90 -11.71
CA ALA A 4 14.49 -3.25 -11.62
C ALA A 4 15.41 -2.02 -11.58
N ALA A 5 15.08 -0.97 -12.33
CA ALA A 5 15.84 0.28 -12.35
C ALA A 5 15.60 1.14 -11.09
N ALA A 6 14.52 0.88 -10.36
CA ALA A 6 14.10 1.65 -9.19
C ALA A 6 14.43 0.99 -7.84
N ALA A 7 15.07 -0.17 -7.86
CA ALA A 7 15.25 -1.03 -6.70
C ALA A 7 16.63 -1.71 -6.67
N VAL A 8 17.01 -2.18 -5.49
CA VAL A 8 18.16 -3.08 -5.31
C VAL A 8 17.65 -4.52 -5.35
N ALA A 9 18.16 -5.34 -6.26
CA ALA A 9 17.91 -6.77 -6.26
C ALA A 9 18.74 -7.42 -5.13
N THR A 10 18.15 -7.53 -3.94
CA THR A 10 18.86 -7.98 -2.73
C THR A 10 19.25 -9.45 -2.86
N PRO A 11 20.57 -9.77 -2.87
CA PRO A 11 21.04 -11.14 -3.09
C PRO A 11 21.30 -11.92 -1.80
N GLU A 12 21.38 -11.23 -0.66
CA GLU A 12 21.78 -11.83 0.62
C GLU A 12 21.19 -11.04 1.80
N LEU A 13 20.93 -11.74 2.90
CA LEU A 13 20.75 -11.16 4.23
C LEU A 13 21.89 -11.65 5.13
N ARG A 14 22.50 -10.73 5.89
CA ARG A 14 23.56 -11.04 6.86
C ARG A 14 23.12 -10.66 8.27
N PHE A 15 23.35 -11.57 9.21
CA PHE A 15 23.20 -11.34 10.64
C PHE A 15 24.57 -11.27 11.30
N CYS A 16 24.88 -10.13 11.91
CA CYS A 16 26.16 -9.86 12.54
C CYS A 16 25.97 -9.58 14.04
N SER A 17 26.98 -9.89 14.84
CA SER A 17 27.08 -9.43 16.24
C SER A 17 27.28 -7.90 16.32
N ASP A 18 27.26 -7.37 17.54
CA ASP A 18 27.46 -5.96 17.83
C ASP A 18 28.86 -5.44 17.49
N ASP A 19 29.88 -6.30 17.50
CA ASP A 19 31.24 -6.02 17.02
C ASP A 19 31.42 -6.23 15.50
N GLY A 20 30.35 -6.56 14.78
CA GLY A 20 30.33 -6.68 13.33
C GLY A 20 30.76 -8.03 12.77
N VAL A 21 31.07 -9.01 13.62
CA VAL A 21 31.38 -10.38 13.18
C VAL A 21 30.14 -11.03 12.57
N MET A 22 30.28 -11.60 11.38
CA MET A 22 29.19 -12.32 10.71
C MET A 22 28.91 -13.64 11.44
N ILE A 23 27.68 -13.79 11.95
CA ILE A 23 27.22 -15.01 12.63
C ILE A 23 26.59 -15.96 11.60
N TRP A 24 25.79 -15.41 10.69
CA TRP A 24 25.04 -16.19 9.72
C TRP A 24 24.66 -15.35 8.50
N SER A 25 24.54 -15.99 7.34
CA SER A 25 23.95 -15.37 6.15
C SER A 25 23.08 -16.34 5.37
N GLU A 26 22.15 -15.78 4.60
CA GLU A 26 21.29 -16.53 3.70
C GLU A 26 21.15 -15.83 2.34
N PRO A 27 21.10 -16.60 1.24
CA PRO A 27 20.82 -16.03 -0.07
C PRO A 27 19.39 -15.48 -0.12
N ARG A 28 19.17 -14.48 -0.98
CA ARG A 28 17.87 -13.84 -1.25
C ARG A 28 17.60 -13.72 -2.75
N GLY A 29 16.34 -13.56 -3.11
CA GLY A 29 15.91 -13.40 -4.49
C GLY A 29 16.39 -14.55 -5.38
N LEU A 30 17.00 -14.20 -6.53
CA LEU A 30 17.49 -15.16 -7.51
C LEU A 30 18.58 -16.08 -6.95
N ALA A 31 19.46 -15.56 -6.08
CA ALA A 31 20.53 -16.35 -5.48
C ALA A 31 20.00 -17.47 -4.57
N ALA A 32 18.78 -17.31 -4.05
CA ALA A 32 18.08 -18.34 -3.27
C ALA A 32 17.30 -19.33 -4.14
N GLY A 33 17.42 -19.27 -5.47
CA GLY A 33 16.70 -20.15 -6.40
C GLY A 33 15.27 -19.69 -6.71
N ASN A 34 14.86 -18.50 -6.30
CA ASN A 34 13.53 -17.97 -6.68
C ASN A 34 13.50 -17.61 -8.17
N PRO A 35 12.33 -17.75 -8.84
CA PRO A 35 12.19 -17.37 -10.24
C PRO A 35 12.25 -15.85 -10.47
N TRP A 36 12.12 -15.05 -9.41
CA TRP A 36 12.09 -13.58 -9.48
C TRP A 36 13.00 -12.95 -8.42
N PRO A 37 13.57 -11.76 -8.69
CA PRO A 37 14.39 -11.05 -7.71
C PRO A 37 13.55 -10.53 -6.54
N GLN A 38 14.17 -10.49 -5.36
CA GLN A 38 13.67 -9.72 -4.23
C GLN A 38 14.16 -8.28 -4.37
N TYR A 39 13.23 -7.31 -4.39
CA TYR A 39 13.56 -5.91 -4.49
C TYR A 39 13.46 -5.20 -3.13
N SER A 40 14.57 -4.57 -2.72
CA SER A 40 14.56 -3.54 -1.69
C SER A 40 14.45 -2.17 -2.36
N MET A 41 13.43 -1.40 -2.03
CA MET A 41 13.17 -0.11 -2.67
C MET A 41 12.45 0.87 -1.77
N HIS A 42 12.64 2.16 -2.03
CA HIS A 42 11.94 3.22 -1.32
C HIS A 42 10.43 3.19 -1.65
N ARG A 43 9.58 3.19 -0.62
CA ARG A 43 8.12 3.10 -0.77
C ARG A 43 7.55 4.14 -1.73
N GLY A 44 7.99 5.40 -1.59
CA GLY A 44 7.53 6.49 -2.47
C GLY A 44 7.89 6.25 -3.94
N ARG A 45 9.04 5.61 -4.21
CA ARG A 45 9.45 5.30 -5.58
C ARG A 45 8.61 4.18 -6.17
N LEU A 46 8.31 3.15 -5.38
CA LEU A 46 7.35 2.10 -5.78
C LEU A 46 5.99 2.71 -6.11
N GLN A 47 5.49 3.61 -5.27
CA GLN A 47 4.20 4.27 -5.50
C GLN A 47 4.17 5.04 -6.82
N MET A 48 5.26 5.72 -7.20
CA MET A 48 5.33 6.43 -8.49
C MET A 48 5.37 5.46 -9.67
N VAL A 49 6.15 4.38 -9.59
CA VAL A 49 6.18 3.35 -10.66
C VAL A 49 4.78 2.76 -10.87
N LEU A 50 4.05 2.46 -9.80
CA LEU A 50 2.68 1.94 -9.89
C LEU A 50 1.71 3.00 -10.45
N LEU A 51 1.81 4.26 -10.00
CA LEU A 51 0.97 5.35 -10.49
C LEU A 51 1.16 5.59 -11.99
N GLU A 52 2.41 5.60 -12.46
CA GLU A 52 2.73 5.74 -13.88
C GLU A 52 2.17 4.58 -14.70
N ALA A 53 2.31 3.34 -14.21
CA ALA A 53 1.74 2.17 -14.87
C ALA A 53 0.21 2.25 -14.98
N VAL A 54 -0.49 2.66 -13.92
CA VAL A 54 -1.94 2.86 -13.92
C VAL A 54 -2.35 3.95 -14.90
N ARG A 55 -1.67 5.10 -14.89
CA ARG A 55 -1.96 6.22 -15.81
C ARG A 55 -1.79 5.83 -17.27
N ARG A 56 -0.76 5.05 -17.60
CA ARG A 56 -0.56 4.52 -18.97
C ARG A 56 -1.65 3.54 -19.39
N ALA A 57 -2.09 2.68 -18.47
CA ALA A 57 -3.06 1.63 -18.78
C ALA A 57 -4.50 2.15 -18.85
N LEU A 58 -4.88 3.06 -17.94
CA LEU A 58 -6.28 3.46 -17.73
C LEU A 58 -6.57 4.93 -18.07
N GLY A 59 -5.54 5.75 -18.26
CA GLY A 59 -5.67 7.20 -18.38
C GLY A 59 -5.47 7.92 -17.03
N SER A 60 -5.04 9.18 -17.10
CA SER A 60 -4.76 9.98 -15.89
C SER A 60 -6.01 10.49 -15.17
N ASP A 61 -7.12 10.58 -15.89
CA ASP A 61 -8.46 10.97 -15.40
C ASP A 61 -9.09 9.90 -14.48
N ARG A 62 -8.54 8.68 -14.45
CA ARG A 62 -9.01 7.58 -13.59
C ARG A 62 -8.41 7.57 -12.20
N VAL A 63 -7.41 8.42 -11.92
CA VAL A 63 -6.80 8.54 -10.60
C VAL A 63 -7.17 9.87 -9.98
N LEU A 64 -8.22 9.85 -9.16
CA LEU A 64 -8.74 11.02 -8.48
C LEU A 64 -8.08 11.19 -7.10
N THR A 65 -7.18 12.16 -6.99
CA THR A 65 -6.57 12.53 -5.71
C THR A 65 -7.46 13.46 -4.91
N GLY A 66 -7.28 13.57 -3.60
CA GLY A 66 -8.12 14.41 -2.75
C GLY A 66 -9.53 13.85 -2.51
N HIS A 67 -9.80 12.62 -2.96
CA HIS A 67 -11.07 11.92 -2.79
C HIS A 67 -10.95 10.93 -1.64
N HIS A 68 -11.30 11.37 -0.43
CA HIS A 68 -11.38 10.48 0.73
C HIS A 68 -12.79 9.89 0.82
N LEU A 69 -12.89 8.56 0.88
CA LEU A 69 -14.19 7.90 1.05
C LEU A 69 -14.81 8.37 2.38
N ASP A 70 -16.02 8.89 2.34
CA ASP A 70 -16.79 9.28 3.51
C ASP A 70 -17.80 8.20 3.90
N GLY A 71 -18.46 7.64 2.89
CA GLY A 71 -19.41 6.55 3.05
C GLY A 71 -19.86 6.01 1.69
N PHE A 72 -20.73 5.01 1.75
CA PHE A 72 -21.32 4.41 0.55
C PHE A 72 -22.71 3.86 0.87
N GLU A 73 -23.49 3.69 -0.17
CA GLU A 73 -24.74 2.95 -0.15
C GLU A 73 -24.67 1.86 -1.22
N GLN A 74 -25.29 0.71 -0.94
CA GLN A 74 -25.35 -0.38 -1.91
C GLN A 74 -26.78 -0.92 -2.00
N ASN A 75 -27.16 -1.31 -3.21
CA ASN A 75 -28.34 -2.13 -3.47
C ASN A 75 -27.89 -3.49 -4.03
N ALA A 76 -28.81 -4.24 -4.64
CA ALA A 76 -28.50 -5.58 -5.17
C ALA A 76 -27.48 -5.57 -6.32
N ASP A 77 -27.42 -4.48 -7.11
CA ASP A 77 -26.68 -4.44 -8.38
C ASP A 77 -25.55 -3.40 -8.40
N ARG A 78 -25.60 -2.42 -7.50
CA ARG A 78 -24.74 -1.23 -7.55
C ARG A 78 -24.32 -0.75 -6.17
N VAL A 79 -23.19 -0.07 -6.14
CA VAL A 79 -22.68 0.71 -5.02
C VAL A 79 -22.47 2.15 -5.44
N VAL A 80 -22.89 3.08 -4.58
CA VAL A 80 -22.68 4.51 -4.75
C VAL A 80 -21.79 4.99 -3.60
N ALA A 81 -20.59 5.46 -3.93
CA ALA A 81 -19.59 5.90 -2.96
C ALA A 81 -19.48 7.43 -2.95
N ARG A 82 -19.53 8.01 -1.76
CA ARG A 82 -19.41 9.46 -1.51
C ARG A 82 -18.02 9.80 -1.00
N PHE A 83 -17.47 10.90 -1.53
CA PHE A 83 -16.12 11.34 -1.23
C PHE A 83 -16.08 12.78 -0.76
N VAL A 84 -15.16 13.05 0.16
CA VAL A 84 -14.87 14.38 0.71
C VAL A 84 -13.39 14.72 0.55
N ASP A 85 -13.06 16.01 0.50
CA ASP A 85 -11.70 16.46 0.76
C ASP A 85 -11.40 16.23 2.24
N ARG A 86 -10.33 15.50 2.52
CA ARG A 86 -10.01 15.09 3.90
C ARG A 86 -9.68 16.27 4.83
N ARG A 87 -9.20 17.39 4.28
CA ARG A 87 -8.79 18.55 5.09
C ARG A 87 -9.99 19.45 5.40
N SER A 88 -10.85 19.71 4.42
CA SER A 88 -11.99 20.61 4.59
C SER A 88 -13.29 19.91 4.99
N GLY A 89 -13.40 18.60 4.75
CA GLY A 89 -14.65 17.84 4.91
C GLY A 89 -15.71 18.15 3.85
N THR A 90 -15.36 18.94 2.83
CA THR A 90 -16.29 19.31 1.75
C THR A 90 -16.49 18.13 0.81
N ALA A 91 -17.74 17.88 0.40
CA ALA A 91 -18.04 16.88 -0.62
C ALA A 91 -17.31 17.23 -1.93
N VAL A 92 -16.59 16.24 -2.48
CA VAL A 92 -15.82 16.38 -3.74
C VAL A 92 -16.37 15.53 -4.87
N GLY A 93 -17.21 14.53 -4.57
CA GLY A 93 -17.87 13.74 -5.60
C GLY A 93 -18.63 12.54 -5.06
N GLU A 94 -19.48 12.00 -5.92
CA GLU A 94 -20.20 10.76 -5.75
C GLU A 94 -20.05 9.93 -7.02
N TYR A 95 -19.78 8.63 -6.86
CA TYR A 95 -19.47 7.74 -7.98
C TYR A 95 -20.17 6.41 -7.81
N GLU A 96 -20.81 5.95 -8.88
CA GLU A 96 -21.49 4.65 -8.94
C GLU A 96 -20.59 3.59 -9.60
N GLY A 97 -20.68 2.36 -9.11
CA GLY A 97 -20.03 1.19 -9.71
C GLY A 97 -20.70 -0.13 -9.33
N GLU A 98 -20.22 -1.22 -9.91
CA GLU A 98 -20.64 -2.59 -9.55
C GLU A 98 -19.98 -3.08 -8.28
N VAL A 99 -18.76 -2.61 -8.03
CA VAL A 99 -17.90 -3.10 -6.96
C VAL A 99 -17.16 -1.93 -6.34
N LEU A 100 -17.12 -1.92 -5.00
CA LEU A 100 -16.28 -1.03 -4.21
C LEU A 100 -15.17 -1.85 -3.54
N VAL A 101 -13.91 -1.58 -3.89
CA VAL A 101 -12.75 -2.28 -3.32
C VAL A 101 -12.08 -1.41 -2.26
N GLY A 102 -12.05 -1.88 -1.02
CA GLY A 102 -11.38 -1.22 0.11
C GLY A 102 -9.87 -1.42 0.08
N ALA A 103 -9.14 -0.42 -0.41
CA ALA A 103 -7.68 -0.35 -0.37
C ALA A 103 -7.19 0.90 0.40
N ASP A 104 -7.95 1.34 1.41
CA ASP A 104 -7.80 2.61 2.15
C ASP A 104 -6.99 2.49 3.47
N GLY A 105 -6.29 1.36 3.65
CA GLY A 105 -5.20 1.21 4.62
C GLY A 105 -5.64 1.04 6.08
N LEU A 106 -4.72 1.34 7.01
CA LEU A 106 -4.89 1.04 8.45
C LEU A 106 -6.12 1.70 9.08
N HIS A 107 -6.47 2.90 8.63
CA HIS A 107 -7.63 3.65 9.12
C HIS A 107 -8.81 3.58 8.14
N SER A 108 -9.01 2.42 7.52
CA SER A 108 -10.03 2.18 6.51
C SER A 108 -11.42 2.62 6.98
N VAL A 109 -12.08 3.46 6.17
CA VAL A 109 -13.49 3.85 6.30
C VAL A 109 -14.37 2.66 5.92
N LEU A 110 -14.03 1.98 4.83
CA LEU A 110 -14.82 0.86 4.35
C LEU A 110 -14.87 -0.27 5.39
N ARG A 111 -13.72 -0.66 5.94
CA ARG A 111 -13.65 -1.73 6.95
C ARG A 111 -14.49 -1.43 8.20
N ARG A 112 -14.47 -0.20 8.69
CA ARG A 112 -15.26 0.22 9.88
C ARG A 112 -16.77 0.10 9.68
N SER A 113 -17.24 0.17 8.43
CA SER A 113 -18.66 -0.01 8.12
C SER A 113 -19.13 -1.47 8.27
N PHE A 114 -18.21 -2.44 8.23
CA PHE A 114 -18.52 -3.87 8.32
C PHE A 114 -18.15 -4.49 9.68
N VAL A 115 -17.21 -3.91 10.42
CA VAL A 115 -16.70 -4.48 11.68
C VAL A 115 -16.83 -3.44 12.79
N HIS A 116 -17.95 -3.47 13.50
CA HIS A 116 -18.29 -2.44 14.50
C HIS A 116 -17.51 -2.59 15.82
N ASP A 117 -17.09 -3.80 16.18
CA ASP A 117 -16.45 -4.12 17.47
C ASP A 117 -14.97 -4.52 17.35
N GLU A 118 -14.28 -4.02 16.32
CA GLU A 118 -12.87 -4.39 16.08
C GLU A 118 -11.92 -3.95 17.21
N GLY A 119 -12.23 -2.81 17.84
CA GLY A 119 -11.36 -2.16 18.80
C GLY A 119 -10.07 -1.59 18.19
N PRO A 120 -9.19 -0.99 19.00
CA PRO A 120 -7.91 -0.47 18.52
C PRO A 120 -6.90 -1.60 18.26
N PRO A 121 -5.88 -1.37 17.43
CA PRO A 121 -4.77 -2.31 17.28
C PRO A 121 -4.12 -2.66 18.62
N ARG A 122 -3.84 -3.94 18.84
CA ARG A 122 -3.09 -4.39 20.02
C ARG A 122 -1.61 -4.03 19.87
N TYR A 123 -1.11 -3.21 20.77
CA TYR A 123 0.30 -2.82 20.77
C TYR A 123 1.21 -4.02 21.07
N SER A 124 2.23 -4.22 20.24
CA SER A 124 3.16 -5.36 20.34
C SER A 124 4.25 -5.18 21.42
N GLY A 125 4.34 -4.02 22.06
CA GLY A 125 5.44 -3.69 22.98
C GLY A 125 6.71 -3.21 22.28
N LEU A 126 6.74 -3.19 20.94
CA LEU A 126 7.91 -2.81 20.15
C LEU A 126 7.75 -1.41 19.56
N LEU A 127 8.76 -0.56 19.79
CA LEU A 127 8.94 0.71 19.10
C LEU A 127 9.95 0.52 17.97
N LEU A 128 9.57 0.94 16.76
CA LEU A 128 10.42 0.86 15.58
C LEU A 128 10.81 2.27 15.16
N TRP A 129 12.12 2.55 15.13
CA TRP A 129 12.69 3.72 14.47
C TRP A 129 13.14 3.33 13.07
N ARG A 130 12.86 4.17 12.08
CA ARG A 130 13.25 3.95 10.68
C ARG A 130 13.73 5.24 10.04
N GLY A 131 14.71 5.13 9.14
CA GLY A 131 15.15 6.19 8.24
C GLY A 131 14.73 5.88 6.81
N ALA A 132 14.69 6.92 5.97
CA ALA A 132 14.47 6.83 4.54
C ALA A 132 15.39 7.81 3.82
#